data_AF-A0A5C1QQZ9-F1
#
_entry.id   AF-A0A5C1QQZ9-F1
#
_cell.length_a   1.000
_cell.length_b   1.000
_cell.length_c   1.000
_cell.angle_alpha   90.00
_cell.angle_beta   90.00
_cell.angle_gamma   90.00
#
_symmetry.space_group_name_H-M   'P 1'
#
loop_
_entity.id
_entity.type
_entity.pdbx_description
1 polymer ?
#
loop_
_entity_poly.entity_id
_entity_poly.type
_entity_poly.pdbx_seq_one_letter_code
_entity_poly.pdbx_strand_id
1 'polypeptide(L)'
;MDEKGFSKSREQGVLWVSHPVTGRILPFAGEGKFLQLEKRRNCYYALLPEGAKGEAYEDVIKETDIEEHDALEVLGEDRENNEILTSLSRTIQKRHIDMPAGSYTTHLFEKGSNKIRKKCGEEAIELVLASSPEDLVFESADLIYHMMVLLEAEGLSIQEVLAELKKRDS
;
A
#
# COMPACT_ATOMS: atom_id res chain seq x y z
N MET A 1 9.80 6.69 -4.49
CA MET A 1 9.42 6.70 -5.93
C MET A 1 9.45 5.27 -6.46
N ASP A 2 8.92 5.00 -7.66
CA ASP A 2 9.02 3.67 -8.30
C ASP A 2 10.26 3.58 -9.21
N GLU A 3 10.55 2.36 -9.71
CA GLU A 3 11.70 2.11 -10.58
C GLU A 3 11.68 2.94 -11.87
N LYS A 4 10.49 3.17 -12.41
CA LYS A 4 10.29 3.92 -13.66
C LYS A 4 10.60 5.40 -13.46
N GLY A 5 10.08 5.99 -12.37
CA GLY A 5 10.39 7.35 -11.96
C GLY A 5 11.87 7.53 -11.65
N PHE A 6 12.48 6.58 -10.93
CA PHE A 6 13.91 6.61 -10.62
C PHE A 6 14.79 6.61 -11.88
N SER A 7 14.52 5.68 -12.80
CA SER A 7 15.28 5.55 -14.05
C SER A 7 15.19 6.82 -14.89
N LYS A 8 13.98 7.37 -15.03
CA LYS A 8 13.74 8.61 -15.77
C LYS A 8 14.38 9.84 -15.09
N SER A 9 14.40 9.86 -13.75
CA SER A 9 15.04 10.94 -13.00
C SER A 9 16.55 10.97 -13.18
N ARG A 10 17.18 9.79 -13.18
CA ARG A 10 18.60 9.64 -13.44
C ARG A 10 18.98 10.05 -14.86
N GLU A 11 18.14 9.73 -15.83
CA GLU A 11 18.36 10.07 -17.24
C GLU A 11 18.22 11.58 -17.51
N GLN A 12 17.19 12.21 -16.94
CA GLN A 12 16.86 13.61 -17.26
C GLN A 12 17.43 14.63 -16.27
N GLY A 13 18.05 14.19 -15.18
CA GLY A 13 18.63 15.08 -14.16
C GLY A 13 17.61 15.90 -13.38
N VAL A 14 16.32 15.56 -13.50
CA VAL A 14 15.19 16.17 -12.79
C VAL A 14 14.31 15.06 -12.21
N LEU A 15 13.62 15.33 -11.11
CA LEU A 15 12.85 14.34 -10.39
C LEU A 15 11.55 14.02 -11.13
N TRP A 16 11.31 12.74 -11.37
CA TRP A 16 10.11 12.17 -11.95
C TRP A 16 9.49 11.19 -10.97
N VAL A 17 8.19 11.33 -10.72
CA VAL A 17 7.43 10.51 -9.77
C VAL A 17 6.25 9.85 -10.47
N SER A 18 5.83 8.71 -9.92
CA SER A 18 4.66 8.00 -10.39
C SER A 18 3.41 8.56 -9.72
N HIS A 19 2.42 8.96 -10.52
CA HIS A 19 1.16 9.46 -10.02
C HIS A 19 0.45 8.33 -9.26
N PRO A 20 0.04 8.53 -7.99
CA PRO A 20 -0.43 7.45 -7.13
C PRO A 20 -1.73 6.79 -7.64
N VAL A 21 -2.61 7.57 -8.28
CA VAL A 21 -3.87 7.07 -8.88
C VAL A 21 -3.69 6.52 -10.30
N THR A 22 -3.10 7.30 -11.21
CA THR A 22 -3.06 6.94 -12.64
C THR A 22 -1.85 6.09 -13.04
N GLY A 23 -0.83 5.97 -12.20
CA GLY A 23 0.43 5.29 -12.50
C GLY A 23 1.27 5.96 -13.59
N ARG A 24 0.90 7.18 -14.02
CA ARG A 24 1.66 7.96 -15.01
C ARG A 24 2.94 8.52 -14.38
N ILE A 25 4.03 8.53 -15.14
CA ILE A 25 5.30 9.13 -14.71
C ILE A 25 5.29 10.62 -15.06
N LEU A 26 5.26 11.47 -14.06
CA LEU A 26 5.13 12.93 -14.17
C LEU A 26 6.35 13.62 -13.52
N PRO A 27 6.75 14.81 -14.00
CA PRO A 27 7.80 15.58 -13.33
C PRO A 27 7.30 15.99 -11.94
N PHE A 28 8.20 16.00 -10.96
CA PHE A 28 7.88 16.46 -9.61
C PHE A 28 7.60 17.97 -9.62
N ALA A 29 6.53 18.40 -8.97
CA ALA A 29 6.15 19.82 -8.89
C ALA A 29 7.18 20.62 -8.05
N GLY A 30 7.41 21.90 -8.41
CA GLY A 30 8.62 22.63 -8.01
C GLY A 30 9.80 22.30 -8.93
N GLU A 31 10.95 22.94 -8.81
CA GLU A 31 12.05 22.87 -9.80
C GLU A 31 12.62 21.45 -10.10
N GLY A 32 12.11 20.38 -9.45
CA GLY A 32 12.44 19.00 -9.74
C GLY A 32 13.91 18.66 -9.47
N LYS A 33 14.68 19.54 -8.85
CA LYS A 33 16.10 19.31 -8.55
C LYS A 33 16.23 18.37 -7.36
N PHE A 34 17.03 17.33 -7.51
CA PHE A 34 17.43 16.43 -6.43
C PHE A 34 18.94 16.56 -6.17
N LEU A 35 19.34 16.39 -4.91
CA LEU A 35 20.74 16.32 -4.48
C LEU A 35 21.33 14.93 -4.72
N GLN A 36 20.52 13.88 -4.54
CA GLN A 36 20.97 12.50 -4.66
C GLN A 36 19.82 11.57 -5.04
N LEU A 37 20.12 10.53 -5.81
CA LEU A 37 19.24 9.39 -6.05
C LEU A 37 19.88 8.12 -5.46
N GLU A 38 19.11 7.34 -4.72
CA GLU A 38 19.59 6.10 -4.11
C GLU A 38 18.60 4.95 -4.27
N LYS A 39 19.10 3.77 -4.64
CA LYS A 39 18.36 2.51 -4.61
C LYS A 39 18.82 1.72 -3.38
N ARG A 40 17.90 1.43 -2.46
CA ARG A 40 18.17 0.54 -1.30
C ARG A 40 17.18 -0.61 -1.30
N ARG A 41 17.69 -1.85 -1.38
CA ARG A 41 16.90 -3.09 -1.45
C ARG A 41 15.82 -3.00 -2.54
N ASN A 42 14.56 -2.85 -2.14
CA ASN A 42 13.39 -2.78 -3.03
C ASN A 42 12.75 -1.38 -3.10
N CYS A 43 13.46 -0.33 -2.67
CA CYS A 43 12.97 1.04 -2.61
C CYS A 43 13.90 2.01 -3.36
N TYR A 44 13.31 3.09 -3.89
CA TYR A 44 14.00 4.15 -4.62
C TYR A 44 13.74 5.50 -3.93
N TYR A 45 14.83 6.20 -3.60
CA TYR A 45 14.84 7.44 -2.84
C TYR A 45 15.44 8.59 -3.66
N ALA A 46 14.94 9.79 -3.42
CA ALA A 46 15.52 11.03 -3.90
C ALA A 46 15.69 11.99 -2.72
N LEU A 47 16.90 12.52 -2.54
CA LEU A 47 17.18 13.58 -1.58
C LEU A 47 16.91 14.92 -2.24
N LEU A 48 16.06 15.74 -1.64
CA LEU A 48 15.75 17.08 -2.14
C LEU A 48 16.58 18.16 -1.40
N PRO A 49 16.85 19.31 -2.02
CA PRO A 49 17.43 20.46 -1.32
C PRO A 49 16.56 20.90 -0.15
N GLU A 50 17.20 21.40 0.91
CA GLU A 50 16.51 21.95 2.07
C GLU A 50 15.61 23.13 1.64
N GLY A 51 14.33 23.09 2.02
CA GLY A 51 13.34 24.07 1.58
C GLY A 51 12.67 23.78 0.22
N ALA A 52 13.03 22.68 -0.46
CA ALA A 52 12.30 22.23 -1.63
C ALA A 52 10.87 21.81 -1.25
N LYS A 53 9.88 22.63 -1.60
CA LYS A 53 8.46 22.30 -1.50
C LYS A 53 8.02 21.67 -2.82
N GLY A 54 7.61 20.42 -2.77
CA GLY A 54 6.81 19.83 -3.83
C GLY A 54 5.36 19.95 -3.45
N GLU A 55 4.54 20.55 -4.31
CA GLU A 55 3.09 20.38 -4.21
C GLU A 55 2.81 18.91 -4.51
N ALA A 56 2.22 18.19 -3.55
CA ALA A 56 1.62 16.91 -3.86
C ALA A 56 0.55 17.14 -4.95
N TYR A 57 0.32 16.14 -5.80
CA TYR A 57 -0.75 16.16 -6.81
C TYR A 57 -2.17 16.16 -6.17
N GLU A 58 -2.37 16.81 -5.03
CA GLU A 58 -3.64 17.03 -4.35
C GLU A 58 -4.27 18.38 -4.76
N ASP A 59 -3.49 19.37 -5.22
CA ASP A 59 -3.98 20.74 -5.48
C ASP A 59 -4.53 21.03 -6.90
N VAL A 60 -4.88 20.01 -7.69
CA VAL A 60 -5.63 20.19 -8.96
C VAL A 60 -7.10 19.79 -8.82
N ILE A 61 -7.57 19.51 -7.61
CA ILE A 61 -9.01 19.42 -7.31
C ILE A 61 -9.47 20.84 -6.95
N LYS A 62 -10.10 21.51 -7.92
CA LYS A 62 -10.74 22.80 -7.68
C LYS A 62 -11.82 22.64 -6.61
N GLU A 63 -11.63 23.41 -5.54
CA GLU A 63 -12.63 24.00 -4.65
C GLU A 63 -14.08 23.58 -4.94
N THR A 64 -14.66 22.78 -4.05
CA THR A 64 -16.01 23.03 -3.54
C THR A 64 -16.22 22.23 -2.25
N ASP A 65 -16.14 22.97 -1.15
CA ASP A 65 -16.89 22.84 0.09
C ASP A 65 -16.88 21.50 0.85
N ILE A 66 -15.89 21.30 1.73
CA ILE A 66 -16.13 20.67 3.05
C ILE A 66 -15.25 21.37 4.10
N GLU A 67 -15.92 21.93 5.10
CA GLU A 67 -15.36 22.73 6.20
C GLU A 67 -14.46 21.92 7.14
N GLU A 68 -13.48 22.63 7.70
CA GLU A 68 -12.51 22.17 8.69
C GLU A 68 -13.15 21.50 9.90
N HIS A 69 -12.53 20.42 10.39
CA HIS A 69 -12.34 20.34 11.82
C HIS A 69 -10.96 19.79 12.18
N ASP A 70 -10.29 20.66 12.92
CA ASP A 70 -8.99 20.62 13.54
C ASP A 70 -8.80 19.42 14.48
N ALA A 71 -7.71 18.67 14.30
CA ALA A 71 -6.93 17.99 15.34
C ALA A 71 -5.96 16.96 14.71
N LEU A 72 -4.73 16.96 15.23
CA LEU A 72 -3.83 15.82 15.46
C LEU A 72 -2.41 16.01 14.90
N GLU A 73 -1.63 16.71 15.72
CA GLU A 73 -0.16 16.75 15.71
C GLU A 73 0.46 15.49 16.36
N VAL A 74 -0.18 14.32 16.26
CA VAL A 74 0.24 13.06 16.95
C VAL A 74 0.57 11.90 15.98
N LEU A 75 0.29 12.01 14.69
CA LEU A 75 0.21 10.84 13.77
C LEU A 75 1.45 10.65 12.87
N GLY A 76 2.65 10.74 13.43
CA GLY A 76 3.90 10.59 12.68
C GLY A 76 4.22 9.14 12.28
N GLU A 77 3.90 8.16 13.12
CA GLU A 77 4.20 6.73 12.89
C GLU A 77 2.97 5.91 12.50
N ASP A 78 1.76 6.32 12.91
CA ASP A 78 0.50 5.59 12.63
C ASP A 78 0.02 5.68 11.18
N ARG A 79 0.52 6.65 10.39
CA ARG A 79 0.20 6.77 8.97
C ARG A 79 0.93 5.73 8.12
N GLU A 80 2.22 5.48 8.38
CA GLU A 80 3.06 4.60 7.55
C GLU A 80 2.64 3.11 7.65
N ASN A 81 2.16 2.67 8.81
CA ASN A 81 1.68 1.29 9.00
C ASN A 81 0.25 1.06 8.45
N ASN A 82 -0.60 2.08 8.40
CA ASN A 82 -1.89 1.98 7.68
C ASN A 82 -1.69 1.98 6.17
N GLU A 83 -0.59 2.55 5.66
CA GLU A 83 -0.27 2.56 4.24
C GLU A 83 0.02 1.17 3.68
N ILE A 84 0.68 0.27 4.43
CA ILE A 84 1.00 -1.07 3.91
C ILE A 84 -0.26 -1.93 3.72
N LEU A 85 -1.17 -1.95 4.71
CA LEU A 85 -2.43 -2.69 4.62
C LEU A 85 -3.32 -2.09 3.52
N THR A 86 -3.38 -0.77 3.41
CA THR A 86 -4.14 -0.09 2.35
C THR A 86 -3.57 -0.39 0.96
N SER A 87 -2.26 -0.36 0.80
CA SER A 87 -1.55 -0.67 -0.46
C SER A 87 -1.75 -2.14 -0.87
N LEU A 88 -1.66 -3.06 0.10
CA LEU A 88 -1.91 -4.47 -0.12
C LEU A 88 -3.36 -4.74 -0.52
N SER A 89 -4.32 -4.10 0.17
CA SER A 89 -5.76 -4.19 -0.17
C SER A 89 -6.02 -3.75 -1.61
N ARG A 90 -5.44 -2.61 -2.03
CA ARG A 90 -5.54 -2.12 -3.42
C ARG A 90 -4.93 -3.10 -4.42
N THR A 91 -3.81 -3.72 -4.06
CA THR A 91 -3.15 -4.73 -4.91
C THR A 91 -4.03 -5.98 -5.08
N ILE A 92 -4.64 -6.46 -4.00
CA ILE A 92 -5.56 -7.61 -4.00
C ILE A 92 -6.78 -7.30 -4.86
N GLN A 93 -7.45 -6.16 -4.64
CA GLN A 93 -8.60 -5.70 -5.42
C GLN A 93 -8.25 -5.60 -6.91
N LYS A 94 -7.11 -4.98 -7.24
CA LYS A 94 -6.67 -4.89 -8.63
C LYS A 94 -6.50 -6.27 -9.27
N ARG A 95 -5.93 -7.24 -8.55
CA ARG A 95 -5.77 -8.62 -9.05
C ARG A 95 -7.11 -9.35 -9.17
N HIS A 96 -8.07 -9.06 -8.30
CA HIS A 96 -9.43 -9.60 -8.39
C HIS A 96 -10.15 -9.11 -9.65
N ILE A 97 -9.96 -7.83 -10.01
CA ILE A 97 -10.57 -7.22 -11.20
C ILE A 97 -9.83 -7.63 -12.47
N ASP A 98 -8.52 -7.44 -12.51
CA ASP A 98 -7.71 -7.60 -13.72
C ASP A 98 -7.43 -9.08 -14.04
N MET A 99 -7.54 -9.98 -13.05
CA MET A 99 -7.26 -11.41 -13.14
C MET A 99 -5.97 -11.74 -13.92
N PRO A 100 -4.81 -11.14 -13.56
CA PRO A 100 -3.57 -11.34 -14.30
C PRO A 100 -3.13 -12.80 -14.28
N ALA A 101 -2.76 -13.33 -15.44
CA ALA A 101 -2.30 -14.72 -15.58
C ALA A 101 -1.05 -15.00 -14.72
N GLY A 102 -1.01 -16.18 -14.10
CA GLY A 102 0.13 -16.62 -13.28
C GLY A 102 0.23 -16.00 -11.89
N SER A 103 -0.68 -15.09 -11.51
CA SER A 103 -0.73 -14.59 -10.13
C SER A 103 -1.38 -15.61 -9.20
N TYR A 104 -0.75 -15.85 -8.05
CA TYR A 104 -1.34 -16.66 -6.97
C TYR A 104 -2.71 -16.13 -6.53
N THR A 105 -2.86 -14.80 -6.43
CA THR A 105 -4.13 -14.18 -6.05
C THR A 105 -5.24 -14.47 -7.06
N THR A 106 -4.93 -14.41 -8.36
CA THR A 106 -5.87 -14.80 -9.44
C THR A 106 -6.31 -16.25 -9.26
N HIS A 107 -5.38 -17.16 -9.00
CA HIS A 107 -5.70 -18.57 -8.79
C HIS A 107 -6.66 -18.80 -7.61
N LEU A 108 -6.52 -18.05 -6.53
CA LEU A 108 -7.43 -18.13 -5.38
C LEU A 108 -8.86 -17.71 -5.77
N PHE A 109 -9.00 -16.57 -6.48
CA PHE A 109 -10.30 -16.07 -6.92
C PHE A 109 -10.94 -17.00 -7.97
N GLU A 110 -10.17 -17.56 -8.91
CA GLU A 110 -10.65 -18.55 -9.88
C GLU A 110 -11.21 -19.82 -9.20
N LYS A 111 -10.61 -20.24 -8.07
CA LYS A 111 -11.08 -21.38 -7.28
C LYS A 111 -12.27 -21.04 -6.36
N GLY A 112 -12.56 -19.76 -6.17
CA GLY A 112 -13.71 -19.25 -5.43
C GLY A 112 -13.59 -19.31 -3.90
N SER A 113 -14.63 -18.78 -3.24
CA SER A 113 -14.67 -18.54 -1.78
C SER A 113 -14.31 -19.76 -0.93
N ASN A 114 -14.69 -20.98 -1.33
CA ASN A 114 -14.32 -22.20 -0.59
C ASN A 114 -12.80 -22.42 -0.49
N LYS A 115 -12.05 -22.19 -1.58
CA LYS A 115 -10.59 -22.34 -1.56
C LYS A 115 -9.93 -21.25 -0.73
N ILE A 116 -10.44 -20.02 -0.81
CA ILE A 116 -9.96 -18.87 -0.05
C ILE A 116 -10.17 -19.08 1.45
N ARG A 117 -11.38 -19.47 1.88
CA ARG A 117 -11.68 -19.78 3.30
C ARG A 117 -10.82 -20.93 3.83
N LYS A 118 -10.66 -21.99 3.03
CA LYS A 118 -9.76 -23.10 3.39
C LYS A 118 -8.34 -22.59 3.62
N LYS A 119 -7.82 -21.73 2.74
CA LYS A 119 -6.48 -21.14 2.91
C LYS A 119 -6.37 -20.29 4.17
N CYS A 120 -7.31 -19.38 4.39
CA CYS A 120 -7.35 -18.58 5.62
C CYS A 120 -7.38 -19.46 6.89
N GLY A 121 -8.09 -20.59 6.85
CA GLY A 121 -8.12 -21.55 7.95
C GLY A 121 -6.83 -22.36 8.13
N GLU A 122 -6.15 -22.71 7.03
CA GLU A 122 -4.82 -23.34 7.06
C GLU A 122 -3.82 -22.41 7.76
N GLU A 123 -3.70 -21.15 7.33
CA GLU A 123 -2.73 -20.22 7.91
C GLU A 123 -3.01 -19.89 9.38
N ALA A 124 -4.29 -19.92 9.80
CA ALA A 124 -4.65 -19.79 11.20
C ALA A 124 -4.15 -20.97 12.06
N ILE A 125 -4.19 -22.19 11.52
CA ILE A 125 -3.66 -23.38 12.19
C ILE A 125 -2.13 -23.33 12.19
N GLU A 126 -1.51 -22.97 11.08
CA GLU A 126 -0.04 -22.84 10.97
C GLU A 126 0.50 -21.81 11.95
N LEU A 127 -0.18 -20.67 12.10
CA LEU A 127 0.14 -19.66 13.12
C LEU A 127 0.11 -20.22 14.55
N VAL A 128 -0.91 -21.01 14.89
CA VAL A 128 -1.04 -21.62 16.23
C VAL A 128 0.06 -22.66 16.48
N LEU A 129 0.53 -23.33 15.43
CA LEU A 129 1.58 -24.34 15.49
C LEU A 129 2.99 -23.77 15.34
N ALA A 130 3.14 -22.48 15.03
CA ALA A 130 4.42 -21.81 14.84
C ALA A 130 5.32 -22.00 16.06
N SER A 131 6.56 -22.44 15.82
CA SER A 131 7.48 -22.91 16.86
C SER A 131 8.64 -21.96 17.14
N SER A 132 8.83 -20.96 16.26
CA SER A 132 9.85 -19.94 16.38
C SER A 132 9.25 -18.53 16.21
N PRO A 133 9.92 -17.48 16.72
CA PRO A 133 9.51 -16.10 16.46
C PRO A 133 9.44 -15.77 14.97
N GLU A 134 10.36 -16.31 14.17
CA GLU A 134 10.39 -16.14 12.72
C GLU A 134 9.16 -16.76 12.05
N ASP A 135 8.82 -18.00 12.41
CA ASP A 135 7.60 -18.67 11.91
C ASP A 135 6.35 -17.88 12.32
N LEU A 136 6.29 -17.42 13.57
CA LEU A 136 5.13 -16.69 14.08
C LEU A 136 4.87 -15.41 13.27
N VAL A 137 5.92 -14.67 12.92
CA VAL A 137 5.82 -13.48 12.06
C VAL A 137 5.39 -13.86 10.64
N PHE A 138 5.96 -14.92 10.08
CA PHE A 138 5.64 -15.40 8.73
C PHE A 138 4.17 -15.83 8.61
N GLU A 139 3.70 -16.71 9.51
CA GLU A 139 2.33 -17.19 9.51
C GLU A 139 1.31 -16.11 9.87
N SER A 140 1.69 -15.14 10.72
CA SER A 140 0.85 -13.97 10.98
C SER A 140 0.64 -13.14 9.71
N ALA A 141 1.71 -12.93 8.94
CA ALA A 141 1.63 -12.19 7.68
C ALA A 141 0.79 -12.94 6.65
N ASP A 142 0.94 -14.27 6.54
CA ASP A 142 0.17 -15.06 5.58
C ASP A 142 -1.32 -15.15 5.96
N LEU A 143 -1.62 -15.30 7.26
CA LEU A 143 -2.99 -15.21 7.76
C LEU A 143 -3.63 -13.85 7.44
N ILE A 144 -2.93 -12.74 7.68
CA ILE A 144 -3.44 -11.39 7.37
C ILE A 144 -3.69 -11.26 5.86
N TYR A 145 -2.76 -11.72 5.03
CA TYR A 145 -2.91 -11.69 3.58
C TYR A 145 -4.15 -12.48 3.13
N HIS A 146 -4.29 -13.73 3.60
CA HIS A 146 -5.40 -14.59 3.24
C HIS A 146 -6.75 -14.12 3.80
N MET A 147 -6.75 -13.48 4.97
CA MET A 147 -7.92 -12.79 5.51
C MET A 147 -8.33 -11.62 4.60
N MET A 148 -7.40 -10.80 4.12
CA MET A 148 -7.70 -9.68 3.22
C MET A 148 -8.24 -10.15 1.86
N VAL A 149 -7.71 -11.27 1.32
CA VAL A 149 -8.27 -11.90 0.11
C VAL A 149 -9.69 -12.40 0.36
N LEU A 150 -9.98 -12.95 1.54
CA LEU A 150 -11.33 -13.36 1.93
C LEU A 150 -12.28 -12.17 2.03
N LEU A 151 -11.87 -11.06 2.66
CA LEU A 151 -12.70 -9.84 2.74
C LEU A 151 -13.08 -9.36 1.34
N GLU A 152 -12.12 -9.23 0.43
CA GLU A 152 -12.37 -8.82 -0.96
C GLU A 152 -13.32 -9.79 -1.69
N ALA A 153 -13.17 -11.11 -1.50
CA ALA A 153 -14.07 -12.10 -2.09
C ALA A 153 -15.52 -11.99 -1.61
N GLU A 154 -15.72 -11.44 -0.41
CA GLU A 154 -17.04 -11.22 0.21
C GLU A 154 -17.52 -9.77 0.05
N GLY A 155 -16.79 -8.93 -0.69
CA GLY A 155 -17.15 -7.53 -0.95
C GLY A 155 -16.90 -6.59 0.23
N LEU A 156 -16.02 -6.96 1.16
CA LEU A 156 -15.65 -6.20 2.36
C LEU A 156 -14.25 -5.59 2.23
N SER A 157 -14.03 -4.48 2.94
CA SER A 157 -12.75 -3.78 3.01
C SER A 157 -12.02 -4.04 4.33
N ILE A 158 -10.68 -4.05 4.28
CA ILE A 158 -9.84 -4.06 5.50
C ILE A 158 -10.13 -2.86 6.41
N GLN A 159 -10.61 -1.75 5.85
CA GLN A 159 -10.97 -0.56 6.63
C GLN A 159 -12.16 -0.82 7.57
N GLU A 160 -13.08 -1.70 7.21
CA GLU A 160 -14.19 -2.09 8.08
C GLU A 160 -13.69 -2.87 9.30
N VAL A 161 -12.69 -3.74 9.10
CA VAL A 161 -12.03 -4.47 10.19
C VAL A 161 -11.23 -3.51 11.08
N LEU A 162 -10.48 -2.57 10.50
CA LEU A 162 -9.73 -1.56 11.26
C LEU A 162 -10.65 -0.67 12.09
N ALA A 163 -11.80 -0.26 11.53
CA ALA A 163 -12.82 0.49 12.27
C ALA A 163 -13.38 -0.31 13.47
N GLU A 164 -13.56 -1.62 13.30
CA GLU A 164 -14.00 -2.51 14.37
C GLU A 164 -12.89 -2.77 15.41
N LEU A 165 -11.62 -2.85 15.01
CA LEU A 165 -10.47 -2.92 15.93
C LEU A 165 -10.33 -1.64 16.75
N LYS A 166 -10.53 -0.47 16.15
CA LYS A 166 -10.47 0.83 16.86
C LYS A 166 -11.43 0.90 18.05
N LYS A 167 -12.59 0.23 17.98
CA LYS A 167 -13.55 0.14 19.10
C LYS A 167 -13.05 -0.68 20.29
N ARG A 168 -12.02 -1.51 20.11
CA ARG A 168 -11.40 -2.34 21.18
C ARG A 168 -10.24 -1.64 21.85
N ASP A 169 -9.67 -0.64 21.18
CA ASP A 169 -8.56 0.17 21.68
C ASP A 169 -9.06 1.34 22.57
N SER A 170 -10.33 1.72 22.44
CA SER A 170 -11.03 2.74 23.24
C SER A 170 -11.72 2.16 24.47
#